data_AF-A0A7J7R5B7-F1
#
_entry.id   AF-A0A7J7R5B7-F1
#
_cell.length_a   1.000
_cell.length_b   1.000
_cell.length_c   1.000
_cell.angle_alpha   90.00
_cell.angle_beta   90.00
_cell.angle_gamma   90.00
#
_symmetry.space_group_name_H-M   'P 1'
#
loop_
_entity.id
_entity.type
_entity.pdbx_description
1 polymer ?
#
loop_
_entity_poly.entity_id
_entity_poly.type
_entity_poly.pdbx_seq_one_letter_code
_entity_poly.pdbx_strand_id
1 'polypeptide(L)'
;MSRFKVSKFRHTEARPPRREDKQLRIYDPRAKPEASQSTQAHENSKDGRLAWTGTQEHLVSTGFNQMREHEVKLWDIRHFSNALTSLTLDTSPGSLMPLLDPDSGLLVLAGTGESQLYCYEVAPQQPALSPVTQCLLESVLRGAALVPRRALAVMGCEVLRVLQLSDTAILPISYHVPRKAVEFHEDLFPDTAGCVPASAPHAWWAGSNQQVQRVSLNPARRPLPSFTSCLVPPVEPSPDLAQPEEPPVGDEDPSEGFSSPPSSLISPSTPSSLGPSLSSTSGIGTSPSQRSLQSLLGPSSKFRHAQGTVLHRDSHITNLKGLNLTTPGESDGFCANRLRVAVPLLSSGGQVAVLEMRAVRHREF
;
A
#
# COMPACT_ATOMS: atom_id res chain seq x y z
N MET A 1 -1.69 28.64 11.50
CA MET A 1 -0.41 27.88 11.51
C MET A 1 -0.10 27.47 12.94
N SER A 2 -0.60 26.31 13.39
CA SER A 2 -0.32 25.82 14.75
C SER A 2 1.04 25.12 14.75
N ARG A 3 2.01 25.70 15.47
CA ARG A 3 3.36 25.15 15.62
C ARG A 3 3.31 24.01 16.63
N PHE A 4 3.44 22.76 16.15
CA PHE A 4 3.69 21.62 17.04
C PHE A 4 5.17 21.62 17.44
N LYS A 5 5.44 21.68 18.75
CA LYS A 5 6.77 21.59 19.32
C LYS A 5 7.13 20.10 19.43
N VAL A 6 8.00 19.62 18.56
CA VAL A 6 8.53 18.25 18.61
C VAL A 6 9.48 18.15 19.81
N SER A 7 9.15 17.30 20.78
CA SER A 7 10.05 16.92 21.87
C SER A 7 11.18 16.05 21.31
N LYS A 8 12.41 16.50 21.47
CA LYS A 8 13.63 15.82 21.04
C LYS A 8 14.05 14.84 22.14
N PHE A 9 13.75 13.56 22.00
CA PHE A 9 14.45 12.54 22.79
C PHE A 9 15.88 12.41 22.25
N ARG A 10 16.83 13.08 22.91
CA ARG A 10 18.26 12.78 22.75
C ARG A 10 18.57 11.57 23.61
N HIS A 11 18.69 10.39 23.01
CA HIS A 11 19.51 9.33 23.59
C HIS A 11 20.96 9.58 23.15
N THR A 12 21.71 10.34 23.95
CA THR A 12 23.15 10.50 23.77
C THR A 12 23.84 9.29 24.37
N GLU A 13 23.91 8.21 23.61
CA GLU A 13 25.03 7.27 23.68
C GLU A 13 25.49 7.07 22.24
N ALA A 14 26.75 7.43 21.98
CA ALA A 14 27.39 7.12 20.72
C ALA A 14 27.50 5.59 20.63
N ARG A 15 26.49 4.94 20.03
CA ARG A 15 26.59 3.52 19.69
C ARG A 15 27.76 3.38 18.71
N PRO A 16 28.70 2.45 18.96
CA PRO A 16 29.73 2.15 17.98
C PRO A 16 29.07 1.77 16.65
N PRO A 17 29.71 2.02 15.50
CA PRO A 17 29.16 1.63 14.20
C PRO A 17 28.87 0.13 14.26
N ARG A 18 27.58 -0.23 14.27
CA ARG A 18 27.16 -1.64 14.21
C ARG A 18 27.59 -2.12 12.83
N ARG A 19 28.68 -2.88 12.78
CA ARG A 19 29.00 -3.69 11.61
C ARG A 19 27.81 -4.63 11.40
N GLU A 20 27.12 -4.48 10.28
CA GLU A 20 25.98 -5.34 9.94
C GLU A 20 26.46 -6.79 9.85
N ASP A 21 25.92 -7.64 10.73
CA ASP A 21 26.41 -9.00 10.96
C ASP A 21 25.63 -10.06 10.17
N LYS A 22 24.84 -9.63 9.18
CA LYS A 22 24.03 -10.48 8.28
C LYS A 22 22.99 -11.36 8.99
N GLN A 23 22.76 -11.14 10.28
CA GLN A 23 21.88 -11.98 11.08
C GLN A 23 20.44 -11.45 11.07
N LEU A 24 19.51 -12.33 10.73
CA LEU A 24 18.09 -12.18 11.06
C LEU A 24 17.89 -12.58 12.51
N ARG A 25 17.26 -11.72 13.31
CA ARG A 25 17.01 -11.98 14.72
C ARG A 25 15.56 -11.73 15.10
N ILE A 26 15.05 -12.61 15.94
CA ILE A 26 13.76 -12.45 16.60
C ILE A 26 14.02 -12.01 18.04
N TYR A 27 13.29 -11.00 18.49
CA TYR A 27 13.38 -10.48 19.86
C TYR A 27 12.00 -10.51 20.50
N ASP A 28 11.95 -10.87 21.79
CA ASP A 28 10.81 -10.51 22.65
C ASP A 28 11.22 -9.29 23.49
N PRO A 29 10.68 -8.09 23.19
CA PRO A 29 11.07 -6.86 23.87
C PRO A 29 10.68 -6.82 25.36
N ARG A 30 9.81 -7.72 25.84
CA ARG A 30 9.41 -7.79 27.27
C ARG A 30 10.22 -8.78 28.08
N ALA A 31 10.89 -9.72 27.42
CA ALA A 31 11.60 -10.79 28.11
C ALA A 31 13.00 -10.34 28.53
N LYS A 32 13.93 -10.31 27.57
CA LYS A 32 15.35 -10.04 27.81
C LYS A 32 15.97 -9.37 26.57
N PRO A 33 17.10 -8.66 26.72
CA PRO A 33 17.69 -7.91 25.60
C PRO A 33 18.29 -8.80 24.51
N GLU A 34 18.55 -10.08 24.80
CA GLU A 34 19.09 -11.02 23.80
C GLU A 34 18.01 -11.51 22.82
N ALA A 35 18.45 -11.81 21.60
CA ALA A 35 17.57 -12.42 20.61
C ALA A 35 17.09 -13.81 21.08
N SER A 36 15.80 -14.09 20.88
CA SER A 36 15.23 -15.42 21.13
C SER A 36 15.67 -16.42 20.08
N GLN A 37 15.88 -15.96 18.84
CA GLN A 37 16.36 -16.74 17.71
C GLN A 37 17.27 -15.88 16.83
N SER A 38 18.26 -16.51 16.19
CA SER A 38 19.18 -15.86 15.24
C SER A 38 19.55 -16.82 14.13
N THR A 39 19.59 -16.34 12.90
CA THR A 39 20.09 -17.09 11.73
C THR A 39 20.70 -16.13 10.71
N GLN A 40 21.53 -16.62 9.80
CA GLN A 40 22.03 -15.79 8.70
C GLN A 40 20.95 -15.67 7.62
N ALA A 41 20.52 -14.44 7.31
CA ALA A 41 19.43 -14.22 6.35
C ALA A 41 19.92 -14.40 4.89
N HIS A 42 20.94 -13.62 4.56
CA HIS A 42 21.48 -13.46 3.22
C HIS A 42 22.99 -13.54 3.27
N GLU A 43 23.60 -13.98 2.18
CA GLU A 43 25.07 -14.15 2.13
C GLU A 43 25.79 -12.82 1.96
N ASN A 44 25.14 -11.84 1.34
CA ASN A 44 25.67 -10.49 1.21
C ASN A 44 25.39 -9.65 2.47
N SER A 45 26.28 -8.71 2.81
CA SER A 45 26.11 -7.76 3.93
C SER A 45 25.46 -6.45 3.53
N LYS A 46 24.94 -6.35 2.31
CA LYS A 46 24.18 -5.19 1.87
C LYS A 46 22.78 -5.21 2.50
N ASP A 47 22.19 -4.02 2.65
CA ASP A 47 20.91 -3.77 3.30
C ASP A 47 19.85 -4.85 3.00
N GLY A 48 19.36 -5.48 4.07
CA GLY A 48 18.25 -6.41 4.05
C GLY A 48 17.01 -5.83 4.73
N ARG A 49 15.82 -6.21 4.27
CA ARG A 49 14.54 -5.80 4.87
C ARG A 49 13.72 -7.01 5.28
N LEU A 50 12.77 -6.78 6.18
CA LEU A 50 11.91 -7.82 6.74
C LEU A 50 10.45 -7.36 6.74
N ALA A 51 9.53 -8.28 6.48
CA ALA A 51 8.10 -8.08 6.65
C ALA A 51 7.45 -9.33 7.26
N TRP A 52 6.64 -9.16 8.31
CA TRP A 52 5.86 -10.25 8.90
C TRP A 52 4.65 -10.59 8.03
N THR A 53 4.39 -11.87 7.86
CA THR A 53 3.14 -12.34 7.24
C THR A 53 1.96 -12.22 8.21
N GLY A 54 0.73 -12.44 7.72
CA GLY A 54 -0.45 -12.47 8.59
C GLY A 54 -0.44 -13.57 9.65
N THR A 55 0.38 -14.61 9.45
CA THR A 55 0.67 -15.60 10.49
C THR A 55 1.86 -15.13 11.32
N GLN A 56 1.74 -15.13 12.65
CA GLN A 56 2.86 -14.79 13.56
C GLN A 56 4.05 -15.77 13.49
N GLU A 57 3.97 -16.77 12.60
CA GLU A 57 4.97 -17.82 12.44
C GLU A 57 5.87 -17.62 11.21
N HIS A 58 5.49 -16.76 10.26
CA HIS A 58 6.25 -16.58 9.03
C HIS A 58 6.61 -15.12 8.75
N LEU A 59 7.79 -14.92 8.16
CA LEU A 59 8.28 -13.62 7.73
C LEU A 59 8.97 -13.73 6.36
N VAL A 60 8.94 -12.64 5.61
CA VAL A 60 9.68 -12.46 4.36
C VAL A 60 10.92 -11.63 4.64
N SER A 61 12.05 -12.01 4.04
CA SER A 61 13.25 -11.17 3.96
C SER A 61 13.58 -10.84 2.52
N THR A 62 14.07 -9.62 2.29
CA THR A 62 14.70 -9.21 1.04
C THR A 62 16.16 -8.86 1.32
N GLY A 63 17.03 -9.15 0.37
CA GLY A 63 18.45 -8.87 0.47
C GLY A 63 19.17 -9.23 -0.81
N PHE A 64 20.44 -9.61 -0.69
CA PHE A 64 21.26 -10.00 -1.84
C PHE A 64 21.93 -11.35 -1.60
N ASN A 65 21.97 -12.19 -2.63
CA ASN A 65 22.74 -13.43 -2.59
C ASN A 65 24.26 -13.16 -2.77
N GLN A 66 25.06 -14.22 -2.80
CA GLN A 66 26.51 -14.14 -2.97
C GLN A 66 26.92 -13.43 -4.27
N MET A 67 26.12 -13.59 -5.33
CA MET A 67 26.32 -13.02 -6.66
C MET A 67 25.82 -11.57 -6.78
N ARG A 68 25.36 -10.96 -5.68
CA ARG A 68 24.77 -9.61 -5.64
C ARG A 68 23.48 -9.47 -6.45
N GLU A 69 22.77 -10.56 -6.64
CA GLU A 69 21.39 -10.54 -7.15
C GLU A 69 20.43 -10.34 -5.99
N HIS A 70 19.31 -9.66 -6.23
CA HIS A 70 18.21 -9.60 -5.29
C HIS A 70 17.71 -11.00 -4.96
N GLU A 71 17.53 -11.23 -3.66
CA GLU A 71 17.04 -12.48 -3.12
C GLU A 71 15.90 -12.21 -2.15
N VAL A 72 14.80 -12.94 -2.32
CA VAL A 72 13.64 -12.91 -1.44
C VAL A 72 13.45 -14.27 -0.81
N LYS A 73 13.36 -14.32 0.53
CA LYS A 73 13.23 -15.57 1.27
C LYS A 73 11.98 -15.54 2.16
N LEU A 74 11.29 -16.67 2.25
CA LEU A 74 10.24 -16.91 3.24
C LEU A 74 10.81 -17.77 4.38
N TRP A 75 10.50 -17.43 5.62
CA TRP A 75 11.01 -18.13 6.80
C TRP A 75 9.86 -18.61 7.68
N ASP A 76 10.00 -19.78 8.31
CA ASP A 76 9.16 -20.26 9.42
C ASP A 76 9.97 -20.12 10.71
N ILE A 77 9.51 -19.32 11.67
CA ILE A 77 10.24 -19.09 12.92
C ILE A 77 10.26 -20.32 13.84
N ARG A 78 9.40 -21.32 13.60
CA ARG A 78 9.48 -22.61 14.30
C ARG A 78 10.64 -23.46 13.79
N HIS A 79 11.07 -23.22 12.55
CA HIS A 79 12.16 -23.91 11.85
C HIS A 79 13.19 -22.91 11.31
N PHE A 80 13.63 -22.00 12.17
CA PHE A 80 14.35 -20.78 11.79
C PHE A 80 15.81 -20.97 11.33
N SER A 81 16.29 -22.21 11.22
CA SER A 81 17.65 -22.48 10.73
C SER A 81 17.78 -22.27 9.21
N ASN A 82 16.70 -22.46 8.45
CA ASN A 82 16.70 -22.35 7.00
C ASN A 82 15.44 -21.63 6.49
N ALA A 83 15.55 -20.97 5.34
CA ALA A 83 14.38 -20.42 4.65
C ALA A 83 13.51 -21.56 4.07
N LEU A 84 12.19 -21.40 4.12
CA LEU A 84 11.22 -22.28 3.46
C LEU A 84 11.35 -22.23 1.93
N THR A 85 11.64 -21.04 1.40
CA THR A 85 11.90 -20.84 -0.02
C THR A 85 12.86 -19.68 -0.22
N SER A 86 13.59 -19.69 -1.34
CA SER A 86 14.39 -18.57 -1.81
C SER A 86 14.10 -18.30 -3.28
N LEU A 87 13.89 -17.04 -3.62
CA LEU A 87 13.64 -16.56 -4.97
C LEU A 87 14.69 -15.52 -5.34
N THR A 88 15.50 -15.82 -6.35
CA THR A 88 16.42 -14.87 -6.97
C THR A 88 15.70 -14.06 -8.04
N LEU A 89 15.96 -12.74 -8.09
CA LEU A 89 15.35 -11.81 -9.04
C LEU A 89 16.39 -11.27 -10.03
N ASP A 90 16.76 -9.99 -9.92
CA ASP A 90 17.68 -9.31 -10.84
C ASP A 90 18.97 -8.84 -10.14
N THR A 91 19.86 -8.16 -10.88
CA THR A 91 21.15 -7.65 -10.40
C THR A 91 21.11 -6.16 -10.04
N SER A 92 19.92 -5.59 -9.83
CA SER A 92 19.75 -4.16 -9.58
C SER A 92 20.42 -3.75 -8.26
N PRO A 93 21.07 -2.57 -8.22
CA PRO A 93 21.79 -2.16 -7.02
C PRO A 93 20.90 -1.53 -5.94
N GLY A 94 19.61 -1.26 -6.18
CA GLY A 94 18.71 -0.71 -5.16
C GLY A 94 18.38 -1.74 -4.08
N SER A 95 18.12 -1.36 -2.82
CA SER A 95 17.52 -2.30 -1.86
C SER A 95 16.03 -2.48 -2.17
N LEU A 96 15.51 -3.70 -2.00
CA LEU A 96 14.09 -4.00 -2.19
C LEU A 96 13.29 -3.79 -0.92
N MET A 97 12.25 -2.96 -0.98
CA MET A 97 11.23 -2.81 0.06
C MET A 97 10.15 -3.91 -0.10
N PRO A 98 9.96 -4.80 0.89
CA PRO A 98 8.88 -5.78 0.90
C PRO A 98 7.59 -5.17 1.47
N LEU A 99 6.73 -4.66 0.59
CA LEU A 99 5.42 -4.14 0.94
C LEU A 99 4.39 -5.28 0.99
N LEU A 100 4.33 -5.96 2.14
CA LEU A 100 3.45 -7.11 2.37
C LEU A 100 2.12 -6.71 2.99
N ASP A 101 1.03 -7.08 2.35
CA ASP A 101 -0.30 -7.05 2.95
C ASP A 101 -0.57 -8.38 3.69
N PRO A 102 -0.57 -8.38 5.03
CA PRO A 102 -0.63 -9.62 5.83
C PRO A 102 -1.95 -10.40 5.65
N ASP A 103 -3.04 -9.72 5.27
CA ASP A 103 -4.36 -10.34 5.20
C ASP A 103 -4.64 -11.03 3.86
N SER A 104 -4.04 -10.57 2.76
CA SER A 104 -4.11 -11.29 1.47
C SER A 104 -2.91 -12.15 1.15
N GLY A 105 -1.76 -11.86 1.76
CA GLY A 105 -0.48 -12.42 1.33
C GLY A 105 0.09 -11.74 0.08
N LEU A 106 -0.51 -10.66 -0.45
CA LEU A 106 0.08 -9.92 -1.56
C LEU A 106 1.33 -9.16 -1.10
N LEU A 107 2.45 -9.42 -1.76
CA LEU A 107 3.75 -8.81 -1.55
C LEU A 107 4.13 -7.99 -2.78
N VAL A 108 4.31 -6.68 -2.61
CA VAL A 108 4.96 -5.84 -3.62
C VAL A 108 6.42 -5.62 -3.26
N LEU A 109 7.31 -5.92 -4.20
CA LEU A 109 8.73 -5.62 -4.11
C LEU A 109 9.00 -4.34 -4.89
N ALA A 110 9.49 -3.34 -4.17
CA ALA A 110 9.80 -2.02 -4.71
C ALA A 110 11.29 -1.70 -4.51
N GLY A 111 12.05 -1.59 -5.60
CA GLY A 111 13.46 -1.25 -5.56
C GLY A 111 13.73 0.24 -5.74
N THR A 112 14.51 0.84 -4.83
CA THR A 112 14.93 2.24 -5.00
C THR A 112 15.83 2.38 -6.23
N GLY A 113 15.48 3.29 -7.14
CA GLY A 113 16.18 3.48 -8.41
C GLY A 113 15.60 2.67 -9.56
N GLU A 114 14.55 1.88 -9.33
CA GLU A 114 13.91 1.07 -10.37
C GLU A 114 12.65 1.73 -10.92
N SER A 115 12.22 1.27 -12.10
CA SER A 115 11.01 1.73 -12.79
C SER A 115 9.97 0.61 -12.94
N GLN A 116 10.01 -0.39 -12.06
CA GLN A 116 9.05 -1.49 -12.06
C GLN A 116 8.79 -1.98 -10.63
N LEU A 117 7.60 -2.53 -10.42
CA LEU A 117 7.20 -3.22 -9.20
C LEU A 117 6.88 -4.67 -9.52
N TYR A 118 7.36 -5.58 -8.69
CA TYR A 118 6.97 -6.99 -8.76
C TYR A 118 5.93 -7.30 -7.69
N CYS A 119 4.85 -7.99 -8.08
CA CYS A 119 3.81 -8.42 -7.16
C CYS A 119 3.77 -9.95 -7.09
N TYR A 120 3.82 -10.48 -5.88
CA TYR A 120 3.77 -11.91 -5.57
C TYR A 120 2.65 -12.18 -4.56
N GLU A 121 2.17 -13.42 -4.54
CA GLU A 121 1.36 -13.96 -3.46
C GLU A 121 2.24 -14.86 -2.58
N VAL A 122 2.26 -14.56 -1.29
CA VAL A 122 3.01 -15.28 -0.26
C VAL A 122 2.07 -16.26 0.44
N ALA A 123 2.42 -17.54 0.40
CA ALA A 123 1.69 -18.60 1.10
C ALA A 123 2.68 -19.58 1.73
N PRO A 124 2.34 -20.23 2.86
CA PRO A 124 3.18 -21.29 3.42
C PRO A 124 3.16 -22.57 2.55
N GLN A 125 2.14 -22.76 1.70
CA GLN A 125 2.05 -23.88 0.77
C GLN A 125 2.87 -23.63 -0.51
N GLN A 126 3.43 -24.69 -1.10
CA GLN A 126 4.19 -24.57 -2.35
C GLN A 126 3.27 -24.36 -3.56
N PRO A 127 3.63 -23.45 -4.51
CA PRO A 127 4.78 -22.55 -4.45
C PRO A 127 4.58 -21.38 -3.47
N ALA A 128 5.51 -21.24 -2.53
CA ALA A 128 5.38 -20.31 -1.41
C ALA A 128 5.46 -18.82 -1.80
N LEU A 129 6.10 -18.52 -2.93
CA LEU A 129 6.14 -17.20 -3.57
C LEU A 129 5.64 -17.35 -5.01
N SER A 130 4.37 -17.04 -5.23
CA SER A 130 3.72 -17.16 -6.54
C SER A 130 3.70 -15.81 -7.26
N PRO A 131 4.24 -15.67 -8.49
CA PRO A 131 4.18 -14.41 -9.21
C PRO A 131 2.74 -14.06 -9.58
N VAL A 132 2.33 -12.82 -9.32
CA VAL A 132 1.01 -12.30 -9.64
C VAL A 132 1.08 -11.41 -10.87
N THR A 133 1.83 -10.32 -10.80
CA THR A 133 1.95 -9.36 -11.90
C THR A 133 3.18 -8.46 -11.74
N GLN A 134 3.52 -7.74 -12.81
CA GLN A 134 4.56 -6.70 -12.81
C GLN A 134 3.92 -5.38 -13.26
N CYS A 135 4.23 -4.29 -12.55
CA CYS A 135 3.73 -2.96 -12.88
C CYS A 135 4.90 -2.07 -13.30
N LEU A 136 4.88 -1.60 -14.55
CA LEU A 136 5.85 -0.60 -15.03
C LEU A 136 5.49 0.77 -14.47
N LEU A 137 6.51 1.54 -14.12
CA LEU A 137 6.40 2.88 -13.56
C LEU A 137 6.81 3.92 -14.60
N GLU A 138 6.12 5.07 -14.62
CA GLU A 138 6.45 6.19 -15.51
C GLU A 138 7.69 6.97 -15.03
N SER A 139 8.08 6.80 -13.76
CA SER A 139 9.20 7.48 -13.15
C SER A 139 9.97 6.54 -12.23
N VAL A 140 11.22 6.91 -11.94
CA VAL A 140 12.10 6.14 -11.05
C VAL A 140 11.57 6.19 -9.61
N LEU A 141 11.60 5.04 -8.94
CA LEU A 141 11.14 4.89 -7.57
C LEU A 141 12.18 5.42 -6.57
N ARG A 142 11.76 6.33 -5.70
CA ARG A 142 12.58 6.87 -4.59
C ARG A 142 12.17 6.36 -3.23
N GLY A 143 10.94 5.85 -3.13
CA GLY A 143 10.34 5.31 -1.93
C GLY A 143 8.99 4.72 -2.27
N ALA A 144 8.45 3.90 -1.39
CA ALA A 144 7.15 3.29 -1.59
C ALA A 144 6.46 3.05 -0.25
N ALA A 145 5.14 3.27 -0.21
CA ALA A 145 4.35 3.00 0.98
C ALA A 145 3.10 2.20 0.63
N LEU A 146 2.82 1.17 1.42
CA LEU A 146 1.60 0.39 1.29
C LEU A 146 0.42 1.15 1.89
N VAL A 147 -0.69 1.24 1.17
CA VAL A 147 -1.92 1.88 1.66
C VAL A 147 -2.72 0.87 2.49
N PRO A 148 -3.22 1.25 3.69
CA PRO A 148 -4.00 0.34 4.51
C PRO A 148 -5.26 -0.17 3.81
N ARG A 149 -5.60 -1.45 4.00
CA ARG A 149 -6.79 -2.10 3.41
C ARG A 149 -8.09 -1.31 3.60
N ARG A 150 -8.27 -0.67 4.76
CA ARG A 150 -9.45 0.15 5.09
C ARG A 150 -9.61 1.42 4.21
N ALA A 151 -8.63 1.75 3.37
CA ALA A 151 -8.66 2.86 2.43
C ALA A 151 -8.81 2.42 0.97
N LEU A 152 -8.93 1.12 0.70
CA LEU A 152 -9.12 0.57 -0.64
C LEU A 152 -10.59 0.72 -1.10
N ALA A 153 -10.76 0.89 -2.40
CA ALA A 153 -12.02 0.90 -3.13
C ALA A 153 -12.49 -0.55 -3.36
N VAL A 154 -12.92 -1.20 -2.28
CA VAL A 154 -13.27 -2.64 -2.28
C VAL A 154 -14.40 -3.02 -3.24
N MET A 155 -15.35 -2.11 -3.49
CA MET A 155 -16.41 -2.34 -4.49
C MET A 155 -15.85 -2.39 -5.92
N GLY A 156 -14.76 -1.66 -6.19
CA GLY A 156 -14.03 -1.71 -7.46
C GLY A 156 -13.00 -2.85 -7.53
N CYS A 157 -13.05 -3.83 -6.62
CA CYS A 157 -12.12 -4.96 -6.56
C CYS A 157 -10.64 -4.54 -6.48
N GLU A 158 -10.37 -3.39 -5.87
CA GLU A 158 -9.01 -2.94 -5.57
C GLU A 158 -8.47 -3.72 -4.38
N VAL A 159 -7.53 -4.63 -4.63
CA VAL A 159 -7.01 -5.57 -3.62
C VAL A 159 -5.74 -5.09 -2.92
N LEU A 160 -5.03 -4.13 -3.54
CA LEU A 160 -3.80 -3.54 -3.01
C LEU A 160 -3.62 -2.14 -3.61
N ARG A 161 -3.09 -1.20 -2.83
CA ARG A 161 -2.64 0.10 -3.35
C ARG A 161 -1.28 0.44 -2.77
N VAL A 162 -0.36 0.82 -3.64
CA VAL A 162 0.98 1.31 -3.29
C VAL A 162 1.06 2.78 -3.67
N LEU A 163 1.66 3.60 -2.82
CA LEU A 163 2.05 4.96 -3.17
C LEU A 163 3.53 4.92 -3.57
N GLN A 164 3.83 5.31 -4.80
CA GLN A 164 5.20 5.52 -5.27
C GLN A 164 5.63 6.96 -4.95
N LEU A 165 6.81 7.14 -4.37
CA LEU A 165 7.49 8.44 -4.33
C LEU A 165 8.43 8.55 -5.54
N SER A 166 8.29 9.61 -6.32
CA SER A 166 9.24 10.04 -7.35
C SER A 166 10.04 11.25 -6.88
N ASP A 167 10.84 11.85 -7.77
CA ASP A 167 11.62 13.04 -7.44
C ASP A 167 10.76 14.25 -7.04
N THR A 168 9.51 14.32 -7.52
CA THR A 168 8.65 15.52 -7.38
C THR A 168 7.18 15.21 -7.10
N ALA A 169 6.80 13.94 -6.98
CA ALA A 169 5.41 13.56 -6.81
C ALA A 169 5.24 12.26 -6.00
N ILE A 170 4.03 12.07 -5.49
CA ILE A 170 3.54 10.79 -5.00
C ILE A 170 2.46 10.29 -5.98
N LEU A 171 2.68 9.10 -6.53
CA LEU A 171 1.83 8.49 -7.55
C LEU A 171 1.16 7.23 -6.96
N PRO A 172 -0.18 7.19 -6.84
CA PRO A 172 -0.88 5.99 -6.41
C PRO A 172 -0.90 4.92 -7.52
N ILE A 173 -0.66 3.67 -7.14
CA ILE A 173 -0.69 2.49 -8.01
C ILE A 173 -1.68 1.50 -7.41
N SER A 174 -2.72 1.16 -8.15
CA SER A 174 -3.81 0.31 -7.68
C SER A 174 -3.79 -1.03 -8.39
N TYR A 175 -3.92 -2.11 -7.62
CA TYR A 175 -4.02 -3.47 -8.12
C TYR A 175 -5.48 -3.90 -8.08
N HIS A 176 -6.03 -4.23 -9.24
CA HIS A 176 -7.43 -4.64 -9.38
C HIS A 176 -7.54 -6.07 -9.85
N VAL A 177 -8.48 -6.82 -9.25
CA VAL A 177 -8.92 -8.11 -9.79
C VAL A 177 -10.14 -7.87 -10.69
N PRO A 178 -10.14 -8.32 -11.96
CA PRO A 178 -11.25 -8.08 -12.88
C PRO A 178 -12.48 -8.91 -12.48
N ARG A 179 -13.37 -8.29 -11.69
CA ARG A 179 -14.69 -8.83 -11.32
C ARG A 179 -15.77 -7.77 -11.47
N LYS A 180 -17.04 -8.18 -11.37
CA LYS A 180 -18.18 -7.27 -11.39
C LYS A 180 -18.13 -6.35 -10.16
N ALA A 181 -18.03 -5.05 -10.39
CA ALA A 181 -17.85 -4.03 -9.34
C ALA A 181 -19.15 -3.62 -8.61
N VAL A 182 -20.21 -4.44 -8.72
CA VAL A 182 -21.54 -4.12 -8.15
C VAL A 182 -21.72 -4.77 -6.77
N GLU A 183 -20.98 -5.84 -6.48
CA GLU A 183 -21.09 -6.61 -5.23
C GLU A 183 -19.78 -6.63 -4.45
N PHE A 184 -19.87 -6.88 -3.15
CA PHE A 184 -18.70 -7.06 -2.29
C PHE A 184 -18.20 -8.50 -2.39
N HIS A 185 -16.94 -8.68 -2.78
CA HIS A 185 -16.30 -9.99 -2.94
C HIS A 185 -15.61 -10.44 -1.64
N GLU A 186 -16.32 -11.17 -0.78
CA GLU A 186 -15.80 -11.59 0.54
C GLU A 186 -14.49 -12.39 0.45
N ASP A 187 -14.29 -13.16 -0.62
CA ASP A 187 -13.09 -13.96 -0.82
C ASP A 187 -11.84 -13.11 -1.12
N LEU A 188 -11.99 -11.93 -1.74
CA LEU A 188 -10.90 -10.98 -1.98
C LEU A 188 -10.57 -10.15 -0.72
N PHE A 189 -11.58 -9.95 0.14
CA PHE A 189 -11.53 -9.01 1.24
C PHE A 189 -11.87 -9.69 2.58
N PRO A 190 -11.00 -10.59 3.07
CA PRO A 190 -11.12 -11.08 4.43
C PRO A 190 -11.09 -9.91 5.43
N ASP A 191 -11.69 -10.12 6.59
CA ASP A 191 -11.67 -9.13 7.68
C ASP A 191 -10.23 -8.71 7.98
N THR A 192 -9.98 -7.42 8.19
CA THR A 192 -8.64 -6.85 8.40
C THR A 192 -8.52 -6.28 9.80
N ALA A 193 -7.30 -6.00 10.27
CA ALA A 193 -7.11 -5.31 11.55
C ALA A 193 -7.87 -3.97 11.60
N GLY A 194 -8.59 -3.72 12.70
CA GLY A 194 -9.28 -2.47 12.99
C GLY A 194 -8.33 -1.32 13.35
N CYS A 195 -8.88 -0.16 13.71
CA CYS A 195 -8.12 1.00 14.20
C CYS A 195 -8.12 1.13 15.72
N VAL A 196 -8.86 0.28 16.42
CA VAL A 196 -8.96 0.29 17.89
C VAL A 196 -7.82 -0.55 18.47
N PRO A 197 -6.97 0.02 19.34
CA PRO A 197 -5.93 -0.74 20.02
C PRO A 197 -6.52 -1.91 20.82
N ALA A 198 -5.85 -3.06 20.80
CA ALA A 198 -6.31 -4.25 21.52
C ALA A 198 -6.13 -4.14 23.04
N SER A 199 -5.10 -3.41 23.49
CA SER A 199 -4.85 -3.20 24.91
C SER A 199 -4.15 -1.86 25.15
N ALA A 200 -4.21 -1.39 26.40
CA ALA A 200 -3.44 -0.24 26.84
C ALA A 200 -1.96 -0.61 27.04
N PRO A 201 -1.02 0.35 26.91
CA PRO A 201 0.42 0.06 27.01
C PRO A 201 0.83 -0.67 28.30
N HIS A 202 0.26 -0.28 29.45
CA HIS A 202 0.56 -0.91 30.73
C HIS A 202 0.11 -2.39 30.80
N ALA A 203 -0.99 -2.74 30.15
CA ALA A 203 -1.49 -4.11 30.10
C ALA A 203 -0.58 -4.98 29.23
N TRP A 204 -0.09 -4.45 28.11
CA TRP A 204 0.88 -5.14 27.26
C TRP A 204 2.22 -5.37 27.98
N TRP A 205 2.69 -4.39 28.74
CA TRP A 205 3.85 -4.51 29.64
C TRP A 205 3.66 -5.53 30.76
N ALA A 206 2.43 -5.69 31.27
CA ALA A 206 2.08 -6.75 32.20
C ALA A 206 1.92 -8.14 31.54
N GLY A 207 2.20 -8.27 30.25
CA GLY A 207 2.17 -9.55 29.53
C GLY A 207 0.91 -9.82 28.70
N SER A 208 -0.05 -8.89 28.63
CA SER A 208 -1.20 -9.03 27.73
C SER A 208 -0.75 -9.16 26.27
N ASN A 209 -1.38 -10.05 25.51
CA ASN A 209 -1.10 -10.33 24.10
C ASN A 209 -2.35 -10.27 23.22
N GLN A 210 -3.34 -9.46 23.63
CA GLN A 210 -4.58 -9.30 22.87
C GLN A 210 -4.29 -8.80 21.45
N GLN A 211 -4.94 -9.42 20.47
CA GLN A 211 -4.83 -9.05 19.07
C GLN A 211 -5.86 -7.97 18.72
N VAL A 212 -5.51 -7.09 17.79
CA VAL A 212 -6.42 -6.05 17.30
C VAL A 212 -7.66 -6.71 16.71
N GLN A 213 -8.84 -6.22 17.09
CA GLN A 213 -10.10 -6.73 16.58
C GLN A 213 -10.12 -6.65 15.05
N ARG A 214 -10.45 -7.77 14.40
CA ARG A 214 -10.65 -7.80 12.95
C ARG A 214 -12.01 -7.18 12.60
N VAL A 215 -12.06 -6.44 11.51
CA VAL A 215 -13.26 -5.73 11.04
C VAL A 215 -13.49 -6.02 9.56
N SER A 216 -14.77 -6.12 9.18
CA SER A 216 -15.14 -6.31 7.79
C SER A 216 -14.92 -5.05 6.96
N LEU A 217 -14.43 -5.23 5.73
CA LEU A 217 -14.30 -4.16 4.76
C LEU A 217 -15.60 -3.89 3.97
N ASN A 218 -16.58 -4.80 4.08
CA ASN A 218 -17.87 -4.69 3.41
C ASN A 218 -18.55 -3.37 3.79
N PRO A 219 -18.84 -2.47 2.83
CA PRO A 219 -19.49 -1.20 3.12
C PRO A 219 -20.80 -1.33 3.90
N ALA A 220 -21.56 -2.41 3.70
CA ALA A 220 -22.81 -2.68 4.42
C ALA A 220 -22.59 -3.12 5.89
N ARG A 221 -21.38 -3.54 6.25
CA ARG A 221 -21.01 -4.05 7.59
C ARG A 221 -19.93 -3.20 8.28
N ARG A 222 -19.53 -2.06 7.70
CA ARG A 222 -18.41 -1.26 8.22
C ARG A 222 -18.71 -0.79 9.64
N PRO A 223 -17.88 -1.18 10.64
CA PRO A 223 -18.03 -0.66 11.99
C PRO A 223 -17.69 0.83 12.05
N LEU A 224 -18.41 1.56 12.91
CA LEU A 224 -18.20 2.98 13.23
C LEU A 224 -17.10 3.34 14.25
N PRO A 225 -16.42 2.43 14.99
CA PRO A 225 -15.55 2.87 16.06
C PRO A 225 -14.27 3.50 15.47
N SER A 226 -14.13 4.79 15.71
CA SER A 226 -12.88 5.51 15.54
C SER A 226 -12.15 5.53 16.88
N PHE A 227 -10.86 5.20 16.86
CA PHE A 227 -10.01 5.44 18.01
C PHE A 227 -9.39 6.83 17.89
N THR A 228 -9.59 7.65 18.92
CA THR A 228 -8.85 8.89 19.11
C THR A 228 -7.83 8.67 20.21
N SER A 229 -6.55 8.88 19.90
CA SER A 229 -5.49 8.76 20.89
C SER A 229 -5.69 9.78 22.01
N CYS A 230 -5.51 9.36 23.26
CA CYS A 230 -5.52 10.25 24.43
C CYS A 230 -4.40 11.32 24.39
N LEU A 231 -3.41 11.17 23.51
CA LEU A 231 -2.37 12.17 23.28
C LEU A 231 -2.83 13.35 22.41
N VAL A 232 -4.01 13.24 21.79
CA VAL A 232 -4.64 14.35 21.05
C VAL A 232 -5.60 15.04 22.01
N PRO A 233 -5.38 16.31 22.38
CA PRO A 233 -6.36 17.05 23.16
C PRO A 233 -7.69 17.09 22.40
N PRO A 234 -8.84 16.92 23.09
CA PRO A 234 -10.14 17.04 22.45
C PRO A 234 -10.21 18.38 21.71
N VAL A 235 -10.54 18.34 20.42
CA VAL A 235 -10.92 19.57 19.71
C VAL A 235 -12.28 19.93 20.28
N GLU A 236 -12.36 21.00 21.07
CA GLU A 236 -13.64 21.57 21.45
C GLU A 236 -14.42 21.90 20.18
N PRO A 237 -15.67 21.45 20.03
CA PRO A 237 -16.48 21.86 18.90
C PRO A 237 -16.64 23.38 18.97
N SER A 238 -16.13 24.07 17.96
CA SER A 238 -16.38 25.50 17.78
C SER A 238 -17.89 25.72 17.69
N PRO A 239 -18.47 26.70 18.41
CA PRO A 239 -19.88 27.00 18.29
C PRO A 239 -20.17 27.42 16.84
N ASP A 240 -21.17 26.76 16.24
CA ASP A 240 -21.70 27.08 14.92
C ASP A 240 -21.93 28.60 14.81
N LEU A 241 -21.30 29.24 13.81
CA LEU A 241 -21.76 30.54 13.37
C LEU A 241 -23.16 30.35 12.80
N ALA A 242 -24.15 30.91 13.50
CA ALA A 242 -25.50 31.08 13.00
C ALA A 242 -25.48 31.59 11.56
N GLN A 243 -26.17 30.88 10.67
CA GLN A 243 -26.43 31.34 9.31
C GLN A 243 -27.21 32.66 9.35
N PRO A 244 -26.89 33.66 8.52
CA PRO A 244 -27.77 34.80 8.32
C PRO A 244 -29.04 34.35 7.59
N GLU A 245 -30.20 34.71 8.13
CA GLU A 245 -31.52 34.58 7.50
C GLU A 245 -31.58 35.31 6.15
N GLU A 246 -32.14 34.66 5.12
CA GLU A 246 -32.58 35.32 3.88
C GLU A 246 -33.88 36.11 4.12
N PRO A 247 -34.02 37.33 3.57
CA PRO A 247 -35.28 38.07 3.62
C PRO A 247 -36.28 37.58 2.55
N PRO A 248 -37.59 37.85 2.72
CA PRO A 248 -38.66 37.14 2.04
C PRO A 248 -38.95 37.64 0.62
N VAL A 249 -39.56 36.72 -0.13
CA VAL A 249 -40.16 36.83 -1.46
C VAL A 249 -41.14 38.00 -1.57
N GLY A 250 -41.03 38.74 -2.68
CA GLY A 250 -42.07 39.62 -3.21
C GLY A 250 -42.30 39.32 -4.68
N ASP A 251 -43.50 38.84 -5.01
CA ASP A 251 -44.03 38.70 -6.37
C ASP A 251 -44.18 40.08 -7.05
N GLU A 252 -43.88 40.16 -8.34
CA GLU A 252 -44.80 40.62 -9.39
C GLU A 252 -44.12 40.58 -10.79
N ASP A 253 -44.73 39.83 -11.70
CA ASP A 253 -44.49 39.77 -13.16
C ASP A 253 -45.25 40.94 -13.83
N PRO A 254 -44.89 41.41 -15.05
CA PRO A 254 -45.47 40.74 -16.22
C PRO A 254 -44.60 40.73 -17.50
N SER A 255 -44.65 39.55 -18.15
CA SER A 255 -44.92 39.31 -19.59
C SER A 255 -43.92 39.73 -20.68
N GLU A 256 -43.77 38.79 -21.63
CA GLU A 256 -43.35 38.83 -23.06
C GLU A 256 -42.24 37.76 -23.27
N GLY A 257 -42.43 36.59 -23.85
CA GLY A 257 -43.40 36.13 -24.84
C GLY A 257 -42.68 35.74 -26.13
N PHE A 258 -42.02 34.58 -26.20
CA PHE A 258 -41.73 33.92 -27.49
C PHE A 258 -41.61 32.39 -27.34
N SER A 259 -42.50 31.70 -28.07
CA SER A 259 -42.60 30.25 -28.21
C SER A 259 -41.83 29.74 -29.44
N SER A 260 -41.32 28.50 -29.38
CA SER A 260 -41.27 27.55 -30.51
C SER A 260 -40.87 26.13 -30.05
N PRO A 261 -41.22 25.06 -30.82
CA PRO A 261 -41.87 23.85 -30.28
C PRO A 261 -41.00 22.57 -30.29
N PRO A 262 -41.51 21.43 -29.75
CA PRO A 262 -40.78 20.17 -29.68
C PRO A 262 -41.03 19.28 -30.91
N SER A 263 -40.04 18.46 -31.27
CA SER A 263 -40.21 17.37 -32.23
C SER A 263 -39.57 16.09 -31.73
N SER A 264 -40.42 15.09 -31.59
CA SER A 264 -40.11 13.66 -31.44
C SER A 264 -39.83 13.03 -32.80
N LEU A 265 -39.09 11.90 -32.82
CA LEU A 265 -39.46 10.61 -33.46
C LEU A 265 -38.25 9.83 -34.05
N ILE A 266 -38.12 8.60 -33.53
CA ILE A 266 -37.95 7.31 -34.23
C ILE A 266 -36.58 6.92 -34.85
N SER A 267 -36.14 5.73 -34.42
CA SER A 267 -35.04 4.89 -34.94
C SER A 267 -35.29 4.31 -36.34
N PRO A 268 -34.25 3.78 -37.01
CA PRO A 268 -34.35 2.37 -37.39
C PRO A 268 -33.05 1.56 -37.26
N SER A 269 -33.24 0.25 -37.42
CA SER A 269 -32.37 -0.89 -37.12
C SER A 269 -31.26 -1.19 -38.16
N THR A 270 -30.30 -2.00 -37.71
CA THR A 270 -29.13 -2.66 -38.34
C THR A 270 -29.34 -3.36 -39.71
N PRO A 271 -28.28 -3.72 -40.48
CA PRO A 271 -27.53 -4.98 -40.25
C PRO A 271 -25.99 -4.91 -40.43
N SER A 272 -25.36 -6.01 -40.01
CA SER A 272 -23.93 -6.33 -39.78
C SER A 272 -23.03 -6.46 -41.02
N SER A 273 -21.70 -6.26 -40.86
CA SER A 273 -20.62 -7.22 -41.23
C SER A 273 -19.18 -6.70 -41.03
N LEU A 274 -18.32 -7.54 -40.39
CA LEU A 274 -16.91 -7.92 -40.69
C LEU A 274 -15.95 -6.86 -41.29
N GLY A 275 -14.71 -6.60 -40.85
CA GLY A 275 -13.77 -7.26 -39.93
C GLY A 275 -12.54 -6.32 -39.67
N PRO A 276 -11.45 -6.81 -39.07
CA PRO A 276 -10.48 -5.97 -38.33
C PRO A 276 -9.27 -5.54 -39.16
N SER A 277 -8.72 -4.35 -38.89
CA SER A 277 -7.39 -3.93 -39.35
C SER A 277 -6.47 -3.60 -38.17
N LEU A 278 -5.22 -4.02 -38.36
CA LEU A 278 -4.16 -4.22 -37.38
C LEU A 278 -3.45 -2.90 -37.07
N SER A 279 -3.01 -2.73 -35.83
CA SER A 279 -1.95 -1.78 -35.48
C SER A 279 -0.90 -2.50 -34.65
N SER A 280 0.28 -2.62 -35.26
CA SER A 280 1.48 -3.30 -34.78
C SER A 280 2.28 -2.41 -33.82
N THR A 281 2.54 -2.90 -32.61
CA THR A 281 3.66 -2.42 -31.79
C THR A 281 4.47 -3.63 -31.33
N SER A 282 5.72 -3.63 -31.74
CA SER A 282 6.75 -4.66 -31.55
C SER A 282 7.09 -4.87 -30.07
N GLY A 283 6.85 -6.08 -29.56
CA GLY A 283 7.35 -6.55 -28.27
C GLY A 283 8.62 -7.40 -28.44
N ILE A 284 9.63 -7.11 -27.63
CA ILE A 284 10.76 -8.03 -27.39
C ILE A 284 10.33 -8.95 -26.25
N GLY A 285 10.40 -10.25 -26.51
CA GLY A 285 9.63 -11.28 -25.81
C GLY A 285 10.22 -11.82 -24.52
N THR A 286 9.32 -12.19 -23.61
CA THR A 286 9.48 -13.32 -22.70
C THR A 286 8.70 -14.51 -23.26
N SER A 287 9.34 -15.66 -23.35
CA SER A 287 8.85 -16.89 -24.01
C SER A 287 7.46 -17.35 -23.52
N PRO A 288 6.52 -17.75 -24.41
CA PRO A 288 5.15 -18.14 -24.02
C PRO A 288 5.06 -19.47 -23.26
N SER A 289 6.13 -20.27 -23.24
CA SER A 289 6.10 -21.65 -22.75
C SER A 289 5.91 -21.80 -21.23
N GLN A 290 6.09 -20.74 -20.44
CA GLN A 290 5.88 -20.80 -18.98
C GLN A 290 4.49 -20.38 -18.50
N ARG A 291 3.66 -19.69 -19.31
CA ARG A 291 2.29 -19.31 -18.91
C ARG A 291 1.28 -20.46 -19.03
N SER A 292 1.55 -21.45 -19.88
CA SER A 292 0.59 -22.52 -20.22
C SER A 292 0.47 -23.62 -19.15
N LEU A 293 1.53 -23.87 -18.37
CA LEU A 293 1.56 -25.04 -17.47
C LEU A 293 0.95 -24.80 -16.07
N GLN A 294 0.66 -23.55 -15.69
CA GLN A 294 0.03 -23.24 -14.39
C GLN A 294 -1.49 -23.49 -14.35
N SER A 295 -2.08 -23.92 -15.47
CA SER A 295 -3.52 -24.21 -15.57
C SER A 295 -3.90 -25.64 -15.18
N LEU A 296 -2.94 -26.55 -14.99
CA LEU A 296 -3.21 -27.99 -14.90
C LEU A 296 -3.10 -28.58 -13.48
N LEU A 297 -2.62 -27.83 -12.49
CA LEU A 297 -2.36 -28.33 -11.14
C LEU A 297 -2.83 -27.33 -10.08
N GLY A 298 -4.04 -27.54 -9.55
CA GLY A 298 -4.54 -26.90 -8.33
C GLY A 298 -5.51 -25.72 -8.53
N PRO A 299 -6.19 -25.28 -7.44
CA PRO A 299 -7.06 -24.11 -7.46
C PRO A 299 -6.27 -22.89 -7.96
N SER A 300 -6.79 -22.18 -8.96
CA SER A 300 -6.16 -20.93 -9.40
C SER A 300 -6.27 -19.87 -8.32
N SER A 301 -5.17 -19.18 -8.01
CA SER A 301 -5.16 -18.02 -7.13
C SER A 301 -6.26 -17.01 -7.51
N LYS A 302 -6.95 -16.47 -6.51
CA LYS A 302 -7.94 -15.39 -6.70
C LYS A 302 -7.33 -14.09 -7.23
N PHE A 303 -6.01 -13.95 -7.17
CA PHE A 303 -5.24 -12.82 -7.69
C PHE A 303 -4.60 -13.08 -9.05
N ARG A 304 -4.78 -14.26 -9.66
CA ARG A 304 -4.16 -14.65 -10.95
C ARG A 304 -4.32 -13.60 -12.06
N HIS A 305 -5.43 -12.87 -12.06
CA HIS A 305 -5.74 -11.84 -13.06
C HIS A 305 -5.58 -10.41 -12.52
N ALA A 306 -4.95 -10.23 -11.36
CA ALA A 306 -4.72 -8.92 -10.80
C ALA A 306 -3.79 -8.07 -11.68
N GLN A 307 -4.12 -6.80 -11.86
CA GLN A 307 -3.35 -5.87 -12.68
C GLN A 307 -3.03 -4.61 -11.88
N GLY A 308 -1.74 -4.26 -11.80
CA GLY A 308 -1.28 -3.00 -11.24
C GLY A 308 -1.35 -1.89 -12.28
N THR A 309 -1.94 -0.76 -11.92
CA THR A 309 -2.07 0.42 -12.79
C THR A 309 -1.75 1.68 -12.01
N VAL A 310 -0.93 2.57 -12.59
CA VAL A 310 -0.75 3.92 -12.08
C VAL A 310 -2.08 4.66 -12.24
N LEU A 311 -2.60 5.24 -11.15
CA LEU A 311 -3.86 5.96 -11.20
C LEU A 311 -3.73 7.25 -12.02
N HIS A 312 -4.88 7.76 -12.48
CA HIS A 312 -4.97 9.00 -13.25
C HIS A 312 -4.25 10.17 -12.55
N ARG A 313 -3.68 11.09 -13.33
CA ARG A 313 -2.88 12.22 -12.83
C ARG A 313 -3.60 13.10 -11.80
N ASP A 314 -4.92 13.14 -11.83
CA ASP A 314 -5.73 13.89 -10.83
C ASP A 314 -5.62 13.31 -9.41
N SER A 315 -5.19 12.05 -9.27
CA SER A 315 -4.93 11.39 -7.99
C SER A 315 -3.51 11.62 -7.47
N HIS A 316 -2.61 12.17 -8.29
CA HIS A 316 -1.21 12.37 -7.92
C HIS A 316 -1.08 13.56 -6.97
N ILE A 317 -0.16 13.46 -6.01
CA ILE A 317 0.30 14.61 -5.24
C ILE A 317 1.57 15.11 -5.91
N THR A 318 1.47 16.20 -6.68
CA THR A 318 2.56 16.73 -7.50
C THR A 318 3.19 17.98 -6.89
N ASN A 319 4.23 18.51 -7.54
CA ASN A 319 4.93 19.73 -7.14
C ASN A 319 5.56 19.65 -5.74
N LEU A 320 5.98 18.46 -5.33
CA LEU A 320 6.76 18.27 -4.12
C LEU A 320 8.15 18.85 -4.33
N LYS A 321 8.50 19.84 -3.50
CA LYS A 321 9.79 20.53 -3.55
C LYS A 321 10.56 20.31 -2.26
N GLY A 322 11.88 20.31 -2.37
CA GLY A 322 12.76 20.18 -1.21
C GLY A 322 12.61 18.84 -0.50
N LEU A 323 12.38 17.75 -1.23
CA LEU A 323 12.39 16.41 -0.67
C LEU A 323 13.83 15.97 -0.34
N ASN A 324 14.01 15.27 0.78
CA ASN A 324 15.26 14.57 1.05
C ASN A 324 15.16 13.16 0.47
N LEU A 325 15.76 12.96 -0.70
CA LEU A 325 15.78 11.68 -1.42
C LEU A 325 17.03 10.84 -1.11
N THR A 326 17.94 11.37 -0.29
CA THR A 326 19.12 10.65 0.21
C THR A 326 18.78 10.00 1.55
N THR A 327 17.80 9.09 1.53
CA THR A 327 17.45 8.32 2.71
C THR A 327 18.36 7.10 2.85
N PRO A 328 18.62 6.63 4.08
CA PRO A 328 19.33 5.38 4.30
C PRO A 328 18.69 4.20 3.55
N GLY A 329 19.48 3.18 3.20
CA GLY A 329 18.99 2.03 2.43
C GLY A 329 17.96 1.19 3.18
N GLU A 330 17.86 1.36 4.51
CA GLU A 330 16.84 0.82 5.41
C GLU A 330 15.54 1.67 5.51
N SER A 331 15.44 2.80 4.81
CA SER A 331 14.26 3.67 4.78
C SER A 331 13.31 3.34 3.64
N ASP A 332 12.00 3.37 3.87
CA ASP A 332 10.99 3.24 2.80
C ASP A 332 10.81 4.53 1.97
N GLY A 333 11.60 5.56 2.31
CA GLY A 333 11.54 6.90 1.74
C GLY A 333 10.45 7.77 2.36
N PHE A 334 9.29 7.20 2.67
CA PHE A 334 8.17 7.91 3.29
C PHE A 334 7.15 6.97 3.94
N CYS A 335 6.18 7.52 4.68
CA CYS A 335 5.08 6.74 5.27
C CYS A 335 3.72 7.32 4.89
N ALA A 336 2.70 6.46 4.82
CA ALA A 336 1.34 6.88 4.51
C ALA A 336 0.32 6.17 5.40
N ASN A 337 -0.81 6.84 5.64
CA ASN A 337 -2.02 6.22 6.18
C ASN A 337 -3.22 6.62 5.30
N ARG A 338 -4.44 6.29 5.74
CA ARG A 338 -5.66 6.60 4.98
C ARG A 338 -5.86 8.09 4.67
N LEU A 339 -5.34 8.98 5.51
CA LEU A 339 -5.60 10.42 5.45
C LEU A 339 -4.39 11.23 5.04
N ARG A 340 -3.18 10.75 5.35
CA ARG A 340 -1.97 11.57 5.31
C ARG A 340 -0.78 10.82 4.76
N VAL A 341 0.13 11.57 4.16
CA VAL A 341 1.47 11.12 3.77
C VAL A 341 2.51 11.97 4.47
N ALA A 342 3.55 11.35 5.02
CA ALA A 342 4.66 12.01 5.68
C ALA A 342 5.94 11.80 4.85
N VAL A 343 6.50 12.88 4.30
CA VAL A 343 7.71 12.86 3.44
C VAL A 343 8.86 13.65 4.07
N PRO A 344 10.11 13.17 3.98
CA PRO A 344 11.26 13.87 4.52
C PRO A 344 11.64 15.09 3.66
N LEU A 345 11.97 16.20 4.30
CA LEU A 345 12.41 17.42 3.63
C LEU A 345 13.92 17.61 3.72
N LEU A 346 14.51 18.13 2.65
CA LEU A 346 15.90 18.55 2.56
C LEU A 346 16.09 19.84 3.36
N SER A 347 16.24 19.68 4.67
CA SER A 347 16.40 20.78 5.62
C SER A 347 17.24 20.35 6.82
N SER A 348 17.84 21.32 7.50
CA SER A 348 18.54 21.04 8.76
C SER A 348 17.55 20.54 9.82
N GLY A 349 17.97 19.54 10.59
CA GLY A 349 17.18 19.01 11.70
C GLY A 349 16.15 17.93 11.35
N GLY A 350 16.16 17.39 10.12
CA GLY A 350 15.35 16.20 9.76
C GLY A 350 13.85 16.48 9.72
N GLN A 351 13.44 17.61 9.14
CA GLN A 351 12.03 17.98 9.07
C GLN A 351 11.25 17.03 8.14
N VAL A 352 9.96 16.87 8.46
CA VAL A 352 9.03 16.04 7.70
C VAL A 352 7.82 16.90 7.33
N ALA A 353 7.41 16.87 6.06
CA ALA A 353 6.14 17.43 5.62
C ALA A 353 5.04 16.40 5.77
N VAL A 354 3.89 16.82 6.30
CA VAL A 354 2.68 16.00 6.37
C VAL A 354 1.65 16.58 5.41
N LEU A 355 1.28 15.78 4.41
CA LEU A 355 0.37 16.14 3.34
C LEU A 355 -0.95 15.40 3.53
N GLU A 356 -2.07 16.07 3.37
CA GLU A 356 -3.38 15.42 3.36
C GLU A 356 -3.60 14.72 2.01
N MET A 357 -3.90 13.43 2.05
CA MET A 357 -4.43 12.72 0.89
C MET A 357 -5.85 13.22 0.68
N ARG A 358 -6.10 13.91 -0.43
CA ARG A 358 -7.45 14.36 -0.76
C ARG A 358 -8.37 13.15 -0.71
N ALA A 359 -9.30 13.15 0.26
CA ALA A 359 -10.47 12.31 0.14
C ALA A 359 -11.11 12.69 -1.18
N VAL A 360 -11.19 11.76 -2.13
CA VAL A 360 -12.20 11.85 -3.17
C VAL A 360 -13.50 11.97 -2.39
N ARG A 361 -14.01 13.19 -2.25
CA ARG A 361 -15.40 13.38 -1.84
C ARG A 361 -16.16 12.58 -2.87
N HIS A 362 -16.80 11.49 -2.45
CA HIS A 362 -17.89 10.94 -3.23
C HIS A 362 -18.79 12.14 -3.52
N ARG A 363 -18.76 12.62 -4.77
CA ARG A 363 -19.88 13.37 -5.28
C ARG A 363 -20.97 12.31 -5.39
N GLU A 364 -21.76 12.21 -4.33
CA GLU A 364 -23.08 11.63 -4.43
C GLU A 364 -23.80 12.41 -5.54
N PHE A 365 -24.16 11.70 -6.60
CA PHE A 365 -25.14 12.10 -7.59
C PHE A 365 -26.19 11.01 -7.64
#